data_AF-A0A7C3TJI2-F1
#
_entry.id   AF-A0A7C3TJI2-F1
#
_cell.length_a   1.000
_cell.length_b   1.000
_cell.length_c   1.000
_cell.angle_alpha   90.00
_cell.angle_beta   90.00
_cell.angle_gamma   90.00
#
_symmetry.space_group_name_H-M   'P 1'
#
loop_
_entity.id
_entity.type
_entity.pdbx_description
1 polymer ?
#
loop_
_entity_poly.entity_id
_entity_poly.type
_entity_poly.pdbx_seq_one_letter_code
_entity_poly.pdbx_strand_id
1 'polypeptide(L)'
;MTTKSKLYLIGTVIIILLLSSVYVYFKYFFTYEQKNIVQRKIETITGQNLTITVFGYDGRIIKRWYGVEKITTPKDGRNYSFFYTREGKYVQIPASVWYIAEEE
;
A
#
# COMPACT_ATOMS: atom_id res chain seq x y z
N MET A 1 -49.26 -21.65 -5.92
CA MET A 1 -48.00 -21.17 -5.30
C MET A 1 -48.35 -20.52 -3.97
N THR A 2 -47.94 -21.10 -2.85
CA THR A 2 -48.28 -20.62 -1.51
C THR A 2 -47.58 -19.29 -1.21
N THR A 3 -48.14 -18.49 -0.30
CA THR A 3 -47.62 -17.16 0.06
C THR A 3 -46.16 -17.22 0.52
N LYS A 4 -45.77 -18.31 1.20
CA LYS A 4 -44.39 -18.59 1.62
C LYS A 4 -43.45 -18.76 0.42
N SER A 5 -43.85 -19.53 -0.59
CA SER A 5 -43.04 -19.74 -1.80
C SER A 5 -42.82 -18.46 -2.60
N LYS A 6 -43.79 -17.54 -2.63
CA LYS A 6 -43.63 -16.22 -3.27
C LYS A 6 -42.62 -15.35 -2.54
N LEU A 7 -42.63 -15.39 -1.20
CA LEU A 7 -41.73 -14.60 -0.37
C LEU A 7 -40.26 -15.05 -0.52
N TYR A 8 -40.01 -16.37 -0.54
CA TYR A 8 -38.67 -16.92 -0.78
C TYR A 8 -38.15 -16.56 -2.17
N LEU A 9 -39.00 -16.61 -3.20
CA LEU A 9 -38.58 -16.29 -4.56
C LEU A 9 -38.20 -14.81 -4.70
N ILE A 10 -38.98 -13.90 -4.09
CA ILE A 10 -38.67 -12.47 -4.06
C ILE A 10 -37.37 -12.20 -3.29
N GLY A 11 -37.18 -12.82 -2.12
CA GLY A 11 -35.96 -12.67 -1.34
C GLY A 11 -34.71 -13.11 -2.10
N THR A 12 -34.77 -14.26 -2.78
CA THR A 12 -33.65 -14.75 -3.60
C THR A 12 -33.33 -13.80 -4.74
N VAL A 13 -34.33 -13.25 -5.43
CA VAL A 13 -34.12 -12.28 -6.51
C VAL A 13 -33.43 -11.02 -5.99
N ILE A 14 -33.83 -10.50 -4.83
CA ILE A 14 -33.22 -9.31 -4.22
C ILE A 14 -31.75 -9.57 -3.85
N ILE A 15 -31.44 -10.75 -3.29
CA ILE A 15 -30.06 -11.12 -2.94
C ILE A 15 -29.17 -11.18 -4.17
N ILE A 16 -29.65 -11.80 -5.26
CA ILE A 16 -28.90 -11.89 -6.52
C ILE A 16 -28.65 -10.49 -7.10
N LEU A 17 -29.64 -9.60 -7.00
CA LEU A 17 -29.54 -8.21 -7.45
C LEU A 17 -28.49 -7.45 -6.63
N LEU A 18 -28.51 -7.57 -5.31
CA LEU A 18 -27.52 -6.97 -4.41
C LEU A 18 -26.10 -7.47 -4.71
N LEU A 19 -25.90 -8.78 -4.83
CA LEU A 19 -24.58 -9.35 -5.14
C LEU A 19 -24.06 -8.89 -6.51
N SER A 20 -24.95 -8.80 -7.51
CA SER A 20 -24.61 -8.32 -8.84
C SER A 20 -24.25 -6.83 -8.82
N SER A 21 -25.02 -6.00 -8.10
CA SER A 21 -24.73 -4.57 -7.95
C SER A 21 -23.41 -4.32 -7.23
N VAL A 22 -23.11 -5.08 -6.17
CA VAL A 22 -21.82 -5.01 -5.47
C VAL A 22 -20.67 -5.41 -6.40
N TYR A 23 -20.82 -6.51 -7.14
CA TYR A 23 -19.80 -6.93 -8.10
C TYR A 23 -19.54 -5.88 -9.19
N VAL A 24 -20.59 -5.30 -9.77
CA VAL A 24 -20.48 -4.23 -10.78
C VAL A 24 -19.85 -2.98 -10.16
N TYR A 25 -20.24 -2.61 -8.94
CA TYR A 25 -19.63 -1.50 -8.21
C TYR A 25 -18.11 -1.72 -8.01
N PHE A 26 -17.68 -2.86 -7.50
CA PHE A 26 -16.25 -3.16 -7.36
C PHE A 26 -15.51 -3.31 -8.70
N LYS A 27 -16.20 -3.73 -9.77
CA LYS A 27 -15.60 -3.86 -11.09
C LYS A 27 -15.39 -2.51 -11.78
N TYR A 28 -16.35 -1.60 -11.69
CA TYR A 28 -16.37 -0.35 -12.46
C TYR A 28 -16.00 0.89 -11.64
N PHE A 29 -16.33 0.95 -10.35
CA PHE A 29 -16.05 2.11 -9.49
C PHE A 29 -14.73 2.03 -8.72
N PHE A 30 -14.12 0.84 -8.59
CA PHE A 30 -12.74 0.71 -8.13
C PHE A 30 -11.82 1.21 -9.24
N THR A 31 -11.67 2.53 -9.28
CA THR A 31 -11.02 3.27 -10.36
C THR A 31 -9.57 2.79 -10.50
N TYR A 32 -9.06 2.74 -11.73
CA TYR A 32 -7.65 2.41 -11.99
C TYR A 32 -6.71 3.24 -11.10
N GLU A 33 -7.05 4.51 -10.86
CA GLU A 33 -6.39 5.41 -9.91
C GLU A 33 -6.27 4.83 -8.50
N GLN A 34 -7.36 4.31 -7.92
CA GLN A 34 -7.33 3.73 -6.57
C GLN A 34 -6.55 2.41 -6.53
N LYS A 35 -6.64 1.57 -7.56
CA LYS A 35 -5.77 0.38 -7.67
C LYS A 35 -4.30 0.77 -7.77
N ASN A 36 -3.99 1.82 -8.53
CA ASN A 36 -2.62 2.32 -8.69
C ASN A 36 -2.10 2.96 -7.39
N ILE A 37 -2.94 3.67 -6.63
CA ILE A 37 -2.60 4.24 -5.32
C ILE A 37 -2.35 3.13 -4.28
N VAL A 38 -3.18 2.08 -4.27
CA VAL A 38 -3.01 0.92 -3.38
C VAL A 38 -1.77 0.12 -3.77
N GLN A 39 -1.49 -0.08 -5.07
CA GLN A 39 -0.24 -0.70 -5.53
C GLN A 39 0.98 0.17 -5.21
N ARG A 40 0.92 1.51 -5.41
CA ARG A 40 2.01 2.44 -5.08
C ARG A 40 2.32 2.47 -3.59
N LYS A 41 1.32 2.30 -2.72
CA LYS A 41 1.50 2.23 -1.26
C LYS A 41 2.36 1.06 -0.78
N ILE A 42 2.57 0.04 -1.61
CA ILE A 42 3.34 -1.15 -1.23
C ILE A 42 4.86 -0.96 -1.51
N GLU A 43 5.27 0.02 -2.34
CA GLU A 43 6.68 0.13 -2.82
C GLU A 43 7.29 1.52 -2.63
N THR A 44 6.53 2.46 -2.07
CA THR A 44 6.98 3.83 -1.86
C THR A 44 6.30 4.38 -0.61
N ILE A 45 7.10 4.66 0.41
CA ILE A 45 6.62 5.24 1.66
C ILE A 45 6.84 6.75 1.56
N THR A 46 5.74 7.50 1.54
CA THR A 46 5.71 8.97 1.56
C THR A 46 5.11 9.42 2.87
N GLY A 47 5.73 10.40 3.52
CA GLY A 47 5.23 10.99 4.76
C GLY A 47 5.65 12.45 4.90
N GLN A 48 5.02 13.19 5.79
CA GLN A 48 5.36 14.61 6.01
C GLN A 48 6.74 14.78 6.69
N ASN A 49 7.15 13.80 7.50
CA ASN A 49 8.44 13.78 8.19
C ASN A 49 8.81 12.32 8.53
N LEU A 50 9.44 11.60 7.60
CA LEU A 50 9.87 10.23 7.85
C LEU A 50 11.21 10.21 8.57
N THR A 51 11.29 9.34 9.57
CA THR A 51 12.52 8.88 10.20
C THR A 51 12.89 7.52 9.62
N ILE A 52 14.04 7.45 8.97
CA ILE A 52 14.59 6.22 8.39
C ILE A 52 15.68 5.70 9.31
N THR A 53 15.47 4.53 9.92
CA THR A 53 16.46 3.83 10.73
C THR A 53 16.97 2.63 9.96
N VAL A 54 18.27 2.58 9.69
CA VAL A 54 18.95 1.43 9.08
C VAL A 54 19.68 0.64 10.15
N PHE A 55 19.53 -0.67 10.06
CA PHE A 55 20.06 -1.61 11.02
C PHE A 55 21.01 -2.60 10.37
N GLY A 56 22.03 -3.00 11.12
CA GLY A 56 22.98 -4.04 10.74
C GLY A 56 22.42 -5.43 10.99
N TYR A 57 23.06 -6.43 10.40
CA TYR A 57 22.68 -7.84 10.54
C TYR A 57 22.62 -8.30 12.02
N ASP A 58 23.40 -7.66 12.89
CA ASP A 58 23.49 -7.89 14.32
C ASP A 58 22.38 -7.22 15.14
N GLY A 59 21.40 -6.58 14.50
CA GLY A 59 20.30 -5.91 15.18
C GLY A 59 20.58 -4.44 15.53
N ARG A 60 21.83 -3.97 15.38
CA ARG A 60 22.25 -2.65 15.86
C ARG A 60 21.93 -1.56 14.84
N ILE A 61 21.62 -0.37 15.34
CA ILE A 61 21.41 0.80 14.49
C ILE A 61 22.75 1.20 13.87
N ILE A 62 22.81 1.16 12.53
CA ILE A 62 23.97 1.66 11.77
C ILE A 62 23.82 3.17 11.61
N LYS A 63 22.63 3.63 11.21
CA LYS A 63 22.38 5.03 10.92
C LYS A 63 20.90 5.36 10.99
N ARG A 64 20.62 6.63 11.30
CA ARG A 64 19.28 7.19 11.26
C ARG A 64 19.28 8.53 10.52
N TRP A 65 18.24 8.75 9.74
CA TRP A 65 17.95 10.02 9.07
C TRP A 65 16.57 10.50 9.50
N TYR A 66 16.43 11.80 9.65
CA TYR A 66 15.19 12.50 10.03
C TYR A 66 14.79 13.47 8.92
N GLY A 67 13.52 13.87 8.87
CA GLY A 67 13.09 14.85 7.86
C GLY A 67 13.11 14.30 6.45
N VAL A 68 12.93 12.99 6.27
CA VAL A 68 12.88 12.40 4.93
C VAL A 68 11.46 12.47 4.41
N GLU A 69 11.27 13.06 3.22
CA GLU A 69 9.93 13.20 2.65
C GLU A 69 9.41 11.87 2.06
N LYS A 70 10.32 11.06 1.51
CA LYS A 70 9.97 9.87 0.75
C LYS A 70 11.12 8.89 0.63
N ILE A 71 10.82 7.59 0.76
CA ILE A 71 11.69 6.48 0.36
C ILE A 71 11.03 5.65 -0.75
N THR A 72 11.83 5.28 -1.75
CA THR A 72 11.36 4.58 -2.96
C THR A 72 12.16 3.30 -3.19
N THR A 73 11.46 2.21 -3.50
CA THR A 73 12.07 0.95 -3.93
C THR A 73 11.79 0.75 -5.43
N PRO A 74 12.81 0.70 -6.31
CA PRO A 74 12.65 0.46 -7.74
C PRO A 74 12.11 -0.95 -8.03
N LYS A 75 11.37 -1.11 -9.14
CA LYS A 75 10.80 -2.41 -9.59
C LYS A 75 11.63 -3.14 -10.65
N ASP A 76 12.65 -2.51 -11.19
CA ASP A 76 13.42 -2.97 -12.35
C ASP A 76 14.52 -3.97 -11.99
N GLY A 77 14.32 -4.76 -10.93
CA GLY A 77 15.29 -5.75 -10.45
C GLY A 77 16.45 -5.16 -9.64
N ARG A 78 16.44 -3.85 -9.38
CA ARG A 78 17.42 -3.20 -8.50
C ARG A 78 17.10 -3.51 -7.03
N ASN A 79 18.02 -4.20 -6.36
CA ASN A 79 17.89 -4.60 -4.96
C ASN A 79 18.37 -3.51 -3.99
N TYR A 80 17.79 -2.31 -4.08
CA TYR A 80 18.04 -1.24 -3.12
C TYR A 80 16.83 -0.32 -3.01
N SER A 81 16.67 0.32 -1.85
CA SER A 81 15.75 1.45 -1.67
C SER A 81 16.55 2.74 -1.65
N PHE A 82 15.95 3.86 -2.03
CA PHE A 82 16.63 5.15 -2.04
C PHE A 82 15.74 6.28 -1.57
N PHE A 83 16.36 7.33 -1.06
CA PHE A 83 15.70 8.55 -0.62
C PHE A 83 16.64 9.75 -0.71
N TYR A 84 16.07 10.93 -0.55
CA TYR A 84 16.82 12.17 -0.38
C TYR A 84 16.71 12.64 1.06
N THR A 85 17.83 13.01 1.65
CA THR A 85 17.86 13.69 2.95
C THR A 85 17.27 15.09 2.82
N ARG A 86 16.91 15.72 3.94
CA ARG A 86 16.47 17.12 4.00
C ARG A 86 17.47 18.11 3.36
N GLU A 87 18.75 17.76 3.32
CA GLU A 87 19.82 18.56 2.70
C GLU A 87 19.93 18.33 1.18
N GLY A 88 19.05 17.53 0.58
CA GLY A 88 19.08 17.16 -0.83
C GLY A 88 20.11 16.09 -1.19
N LYS A 89 20.81 15.49 -0.21
CA LYS A 89 21.75 14.39 -0.47
C LYS A 89 21.01 13.11 -0.79
N TYR A 90 21.45 12.44 -1.86
CA TYR A 90 20.94 11.14 -2.28
C TYR A 90 21.54 10.02 -1.43
N VAL A 91 20.69 9.10 -0.96
CA VAL A 91 21.09 7.94 -0.16
C VAL A 91 20.46 6.68 -0.73
N GLN A 92 21.27 5.62 -0.82
CA GLN A 92 20.83 4.27 -1.18
C GLN A 92 21.00 3.33 0.00
N ILE A 93 19.99 2.50 0.22
CA ILE A 93 19.96 1.42 1.21
C ILE A 93 19.97 0.11 0.42
N PRO A 94 21.07 -0.67 0.44
CA PRO A 94 21.11 -1.96 -0.23
C PRO A 94 20.16 -2.96 0.45
N ALA A 95 19.63 -3.92 -0.29
CA ALA A 95 18.76 -4.97 0.25
C ALA A 95 19.45 -5.90 1.28
N SER A 96 20.77 -5.81 1.42
CA SER A 96 21.54 -6.57 2.42
C SER A 96 21.38 -6.04 3.85
N VAL A 97 20.81 -4.85 4.02
CA VAL A 97 20.52 -4.26 5.34
C VAL A 97 19.01 -4.04 5.48
N TRP A 98 18.53 -4.12 6.71
CA TRP A 98 17.12 -3.89 7.01
C TRP A 98 16.92 -2.45 7.48
N TYR A 99 15.77 -1.87 7.16
CA TYR A 99 15.43 -0.52 7.55
C TYR A 99 13.97 -0.41 7.96
N ILE A 100 13.69 0.56 8.81
CA ILE A 100 12.36 0.97 9.21
C ILE A 100 12.18 2.43 8.80
N ALA A 101 11.03 2.75 8.20
CA ALA A 101 10.62 4.11 7.88
C ALA A 101 9.34 4.42 8.66
N GLU A 102 9.44 5.31 9.65
CA GLU A 102 8.35 5.71 10.54
C GLU A 102 8.03 7.18 10.33
N GLU A 103 6.76 7.56 10.35
CA GLU A 103 6.37 8.98 10.46
C GLU A 103 6.57 9.43 11.92
N GLU A 104 7.20 10.60 12.09
CA GLU A 104 7.34 11.27 13.38
C GLU A 104 6.16 12.21 13.66
#